data_AF-M3CIL3-F1
#
_entry.id   AF-M3CIL3-F1
#
_cell.length_a   1.000
_cell.length_b   1.000
_cell.length_c   1.000
_cell.angle_alpha   90.00
_cell.angle_beta   90.00
_cell.angle_gamma   90.00
#
_symmetry.space_group_name_H-M   'P 1'
#
loop_
_entity.id
_entity.type
_entity.pdbx_description
1 polymer ?
#
loop_
_entity_poly.entity_id
_entity_poly.type
_entity_poly.pdbx_seq_one_letter_code
_entity_poly.pdbx_strand_id
1 'polypeptide(L)'
;LLEQGVPVNSSHVQSATEERNTEVLALYFNGHWDINKEIEWAVPPALAYAVDDAALTQWFLSRGADPNAQCLLDITPLSAAVQYAPMSVLKLLFEHGGSIAFGQLLNYAAWRELDDRVDVVMFLLAKGAPINNIMYQNRMDCYRQREAFALGTALHDAAAIGSIDVVKTLVDAGAELRIKDSRGETPLQRAERNNHFDVIQYLQPLVERERSTVTTVHR
;
A
#
# COMPACT_ATOMS: atom_id res chain seq x y z
N LEU A 1 1.52 -0.48 37.39
CA LEU A 1 1.03 0.69 36.61
C LEU A 1 -0.35 0.42 35.99
N LEU A 2 -0.53 -0.66 35.23
CA LEU A 2 -1.86 -1.05 34.70
C LEU A 2 -2.89 -1.31 35.83
N GLU A 3 -2.49 -2.04 36.87
CA GLU A 3 -3.31 -2.23 38.08
C GLU A 3 -3.60 -0.94 38.86
N GLN A 4 -2.84 0.13 38.59
CA GLN A 4 -3.02 1.47 39.19
C GLN A 4 -3.87 2.38 38.29
N GLY A 5 -4.48 1.85 37.23
CA GLY A 5 -5.38 2.58 36.34
C GLY A 5 -4.69 3.50 35.32
N VAL A 6 -3.38 3.37 35.13
CA VAL A 6 -2.67 4.12 34.08
C VAL A 6 -3.08 3.57 32.71
N PRO A 7 -3.68 4.38 31.81
CA PRO A 7 -4.17 3.88 30.53
C PRO A 7 -3.03 3.51 29.60
N VAL A 8 -3.19 2.40 28.88
CA VAL A 8 -2.35 2.07 27.72
C VAL A 8 -2.67 3.07 26.60
N ASN A 9 -1.64 3.56 25.93
CA ASN A 9 -1.77 4.48 24.80
C ASN A 9 -1.01 3.91 23.60
N SER A 10 -1.18 4.53 22.44
CA SER A 10 -0.61 4.05 21.19
C SER A 10 0.91 3.91 21.23
N SER A 11 1.63 4.85 21.87
CA SER A 11 3.10 4.79 21.95
C SER A 11 3.58 3.60 22.76
N HIS A 12 2.87 3.23 23.84
CA HIS A 12 3.23 2.03 24.61
C HIS A 12 3.12 0.75 23.75
N VAL A 13 2.03 0.62 22.98
CA VAL A 13 1.80 -0.56 22.13
C VAL A 13 2.78 -0.60 20.96
N GLN A 14 3.03 0.54 20.33
CA GLN A 14 4.03 0.64 19.26
C GLN A 14 5.41 0.22 19.75
N SER A 15 5.92 0.83 20.84
CA SER A 15 7.25 0.50 21.38
C SER A 15 7.35 -0.96 21.79
N ALA A 16 6.34 -1.51 22.47
CA ALA A 16 6.35 -2.93 22.83
C ALA A 16 6.34 -3.87 21.60
N THR A 17 5.75 -3.44 20.49
CA THR A 17 5.77 -4.18 19.22
C THR A 17 7.15 -4.14 18.57
N GLU A 18 7.74 -2.95 18.46
CA GLU A 18 9.10 -2.76 17.90
C GLU A 18 10.16 -3.51 18.74
N GLU A 19 9.98 -3.57 20.06
CA GLU A 19 10.82 -4.33 21.00
C GLU A 19 10.53 -5.84 20.99
N ARG A 20 9.51 -6.29 20.25
CA ARG A 20 9.05 -7.69 20.15
C ARG A 20 8.67 -8.29 21.52
N ASN A 21 8.19 -7.46 22.44
CA ASN A 21 7.89 -7.86 23.82
C ASN A 21 6.47 -8.44 23.94
N THR A 22 6.32 -9.71 23.53
CA THR A 22 5.01 -10.40 23.52
C THR A 22 4.37 -10.54 24.89
N GLU A 23 5.14 -10.56 25.98
CA GLU A 23 4.62 -10.58 27.35
C GLU A 23 3.93 -9.26 27.70
N VAL A 24 4.59 -8.14 27.41
CA VAL A 24 4.02 -6.80 27.62
C VAL A 24 2.84 -6.56 26.70
N LEU A 25 2.92 -6.96 25.43
CA LEU A 25 1.80 -6.88 24.48
C LEU A 25 0.59 -7.68 24.97
N ALA A 26 0.80 -8.89 25.50
CA ALA A 26 -0.27 -9.70 26.08
C ALA A 26 -0.95 -8.97 27.26
N LEU A 27 -0.17 -8.31 28.13
CA LEU A 27 -0.73 -7.50 29.21
C LEU A 27 -1.57 -6.34 28.68
N TYR A 28 -1.13 -5.66 27.62
CA TYR A 28 -1.87 -4.53 27.03
C TYR A 28 -3.18 -4.95 26.38
N PHE A 29 -3.19 -6.04 25.60
CA PHE A 29 -4.40 -6.52 24.94
C PHE A 29 -5.40 -7.15 25.92
N ASN A 30 -4.91 -7.78 26.99
CA ASN A 30 -5.77 -8.20 28.11
C ASN A 30 -6.31 -6.99 28.91
N GLY A 31 -5.55 -5.89 28.94
CA GLY A 31 -5.85 -4.64 29.66
C GLY A 31 -6.75 -3.66 28.91
N HIS A 32 -7.61 -4.14 28.01
CA HIS A 32 -8.58 -3.38 27.21
C HIS A 32 -8.03 -2.54 26.05
N TRP A 33 -6.78 -2.74 25.61
CA TRP A 33 -6.37 -2.25 24.29
C TRP A 33 -6.90 -3.18 23.20
N ASP A 34 -7.69 -2.65 22.26
CA ASP A 34 -8.13 -3.41 21.10
C ASP A 34 -6.95 -3.63 20.14
N ILE A 35 -6.63 -4.90 19.85
CA ILE A 35 -5.53 -5.31 18.98
C ILE A 35 -5.65 -4.74 17.55
N ASN A 36 -6.88 -4.40 17.14
CA ASN A 36 -7.21 -3.82 15.83
C ASN A 36 -7.38 -2.30 15.87
N LYS A 37 -7.11 -1.67 17.00
CA LYS A 37 -7.09 -0.21 17.12
C LYS A 37 -5.85 0.35 16.43
N GLU A 38 -6.06 1.39 15.64
CA GLU A 38 -5.01 2.14 14.99
C GLU A 38 -4.04 2.78 16.00
N ILE A 39 -2.76 2.83 15.66
CA ILE A 39 -1.75 3.49 16.49
C ILE A 39 -1.96 5.02 16.40
N GLU A 40 -2.11 5.54 15.19
CA GLU A 40 -2.46 6.94 14.93
C GLU A 40 -3.37 7.06 13.72
N TRP A 41 -3.90 8.26 13.47
CA TRP A 41 -4.79 8.53 12.34
C TRP A 41 -4.21 8.10 10.97
N ALA A 42 -2.89 8.17 10.80
CA ALA A 42 -2.17 7.76 9.58
C ALA A 42 -1.39 6.46 9.76
N VAL A 43 -1.54 5.76 10.88
CA VAL A 43 -0.75 4.56 11.22
C VAL A 43 -1.70 3.41 11.57
N PRO A 44 -1.72 2.32 10.79
CA PRO A 44 -2.56 1.16 11.07
C PRO A 44 -2.27 0.51 12.44
N PRO A 45 -3.08 -0.48 12.85
CA PRO A 45 -2.86 -1.20 14.10
C PRO A 45 -1.46 -1.81 14.22
N ALA A 46 -1.09 -2.12 15.46
CA ALA A 46 0.24 -2.57 15.87
C ALA A 46 0.82 -3.71 15.01
N LEU A 47 -0.02 -4.59 14.46
CA LEU A 47 0.40 -5.65 13.54
C LEU A 47 1.28 -5.12 12.39
N ALA A 48 1.09 -3.88 11.93
CA ALA A 48 1.91 -3.27 10.88
C ALA A 48 3.39 -3.13 11.23
N TYR A 49 3.73 -3.03 12.53
CA TYR A 49 5.11 -2.98 13.04
C TYR A 49 5.73 -4.35 13.26
N ALA A 50 4.95 -5.43 13.12
CA ALA A 50 5.40 -6.79 13.30
C ALA A 50 5.71 -7.52 11.98
N VAL A 51 5.40 -6.90 10.83
CA VAL A 51 5.39 -7.58 9.52
C VAL A 51 6.80 -7.95 9.00
N ASP A 52 7.86 -7.39 9.58
CA ASP A 52 9.24 -7.80 9.31
C ASP A 52 9.63 -9.12 10.01
N ASP A 53 8.85 -9.53 11.01
CA ASP A 53 9.06 -10.73 11.83
C ASP A 53 7.89 -11.70 11.69
N ALA A 54 8.14 -12.85 11.04
CA ALA A 54 7.12 -13.85 10.81
C ALA A 54 6.54 -14.45 12.11
N ALA A 55 7.35 -14.60 13.15
CA ALA A 55 6.91 -15.18 14.42
C ALA A 55 6.02 -14.19 15.18
N LEU A 56 6.41 -12.91 15.24
CA LEU A 56 5.61 -11.86 15.86
C LEU A 56 4.32 -11.61 15.06
N THR A 57 4.39 -11.58 13.73
CA THR A 57 3.21 -11.51 12.86
C THR A 57 2.23 -12.65 13.17
N GLN A 58 2.71 -13.89 13.18
CA GLN A 58 1.87 -15.06 13.50
C GLN A 58 1.28 -14.95 14.90
N TRP A 59 2.04 -14.42 15.87
CA TRP A 59 1.57 -14.19 17.23
C TRP A 59 0.40 -13.20 17.27
N PHE A 60 0.49 -12.07 16.55
CA PHE A 60 -0.62 -11.11 16.44
C PHE A 60 -1.85 -11.74 15.79
N LEU A 61 -1.67 -12.42 14.65
CA LEU A 61 -2.76 -13.08 13.93
C LEU A 61 -3.46 -14.16 14.77
N SER A 62 -2.70 -14.92 15.56
CA SER A 62 -3.25 -15.93 16.49
C SER A 62 -4.15 -15.34 17.59
N ARG A 63 -4.11 -14.01 17.78
CA ARG A 63 -4.87 -13.26 18.78
C ARG A 63 -5.97 -12.40 18.17
N GLY A 64 -6.30 -12.62 16.90
CA GLY A 64 -7.39 -11.92 16.22
C GLY A 64 -7.01 -10.55 15.69
N ALA A 65 -5.71 -10.28 15.49
CA ALA A 65 -5.30 -9.14 14.69
C ALA A 65 -5.82 -9.32 13.25
N ASP A 66 -6.53 -8.32 12.75
CA ASP A 66 -7.09 -8.28 11.41
C ASP A 66 -6.07 -7.61 10.46
N PRO A 67 -5.55 -8.33 9.45
CA PRO A 67 -4.63 -7.76 8.46
C PRO A 67 -5.24 -6.60 7.66
N ASN A 68 -6.58 -6.47 7.66
CA ASN A 68 -7.31 -5.44 6.94
C ASN A 68 -7.72 -4.25 7.81
N ALA A 69 -7.42 -4.25 9.11
CA ALA A 69 -7.85 -3.17 10.00
C ALA A 69 -7.24 -1.83 9.54
N GLN A 70 -8.11 -0.86 9.27
CA GLN A 70 -7.75 0.41 8.63
C GLN A 70 -7.48 1.49 9.68
N CYS A 71 -6.43 2.30 9.49
CA CYS A 71 -6.41 3.64 10.08
C CYS A 71 -7.31 4.60 9.27
N LEU A 72 -7.37 5.87 9.68
CA LEU A 72 -8.23 6.87 9.03
C LEU A 72 -7.95 6.96 7.52
N LEU A 73 -6.68 6.81 7.12
CA LEU A 73 -6.23 6.89 5.72
C LEU A 73 -6.36 5.59 4.94
N ASP A 74 -7.17 4.60 5.34
CA ASP A 74 -7.26 3.32 4.61
C ASP A 74 -5.88 2.67 4.42
N ILE A 75 -4.99 2.82 5.40
CA ILE A 75 -3.74 2.08 5.49
C ILE A 75 -4.00 0.93 6.45
N THR A 76 -3.50 -0.25 6.10
CA THR A 76 -3.72 -1.49 6.86
C THR A 76 -2.37 -2.13 7.23
N PRO A 77 -2.33 -3.09 8.17
CA PRO A 77 -1.14 -3.90 8.37
C PRO A 77 -0.69 -4.62 7.09
N LEU A 78 -1.64 -5.03 6.24
CA LEU A 78 -1.35 -5.59 4.93
C LEU A 78 -0.66 -4.59 3.98
N SER A 79 -0.98 -3.29 4.06
CA SER A 79 -0.27 -2.23 3.31
C SER A 79 1.20 -2.17 3.69
N ALA A 80 1.50 -2.20 5.00
CA ALA A 80 2.88 -2.22 5.50
C ALA A 80 3.62 -3.48 5.06
N ALA A 81 2.95 -4.64 5.11
CA ALA A 81 3.54 -5.89 4.64
C ALA A 81 3.85 -5.87 3.14
N VAL A 82 2.93 -5.35 2.32
CA VAL A 82 3.17 -5.18 0.89
C VAL A 82 4.39 -4.30 0.63
N GLN A 83 4.59 -3.23 1.39
CA GLN A 83 5.70 -2.32 1.16
C GLN A 83 7.05 -2.85 1.69
N TYR A 84 7.06 -3.50 2.85
CA TYR A 84 8.31 -3.76 3.59
C TYR A 84 8.55 -5.22 3.95
N ALA A 85 7.53 -6.07 4.02
CA ALA A 85 7.67 -7.44 4.51
C ALA A 85 8.10 -8.41 3.39
N PRO A 86 8.81 -9.50 3.71
CA PRO A 86 9.07 -10.56 2.73
C PRO A 86 7.77 -11.21 2.25
N MET A 87 7.79 -11.73 1.01
CA MET A 87 6.64 -12.42 0.39
C MET A 87 6.02 -13.52 1.28
N SER A 88 6.80 -14.18 2.14
CA SER A 88 6.29 -15.19 3.08
C SER A 88 5.31 -14.61 4.10
N VAL A 89 5.62 -13.44 4.67
CA VAL A 89 4.72 -12.74 5.61
C VAL A 89 3.52 -12.17 4.87
N LEU A 90 3.71 -11.67 3.64
CA LEU A 90 2.58 -11.24 2.82
C LEU A 90 1.58 -12.38 2.59
N LYS A 91 2.07 -13.56 2.21
CA LYS A 91 1.24 -14.76 2.03
C LYS A 91 0.55 -15.17 3.33
N LEU A 92 1.25 -15.14 4.46
CA LEU A 92 0.71 -15.43 5.78
C LEU A 92 -0.50 -14.52 6.12
N LEU A 93 -0.41 -13.23 5.82
CA LEU A 93 -1.53 -12.29 6.05
C LEU A 93 -2.73 -12.61 5.16
N PHE A 94 -2.50 -12.96 3.89
CA PHE A 94 -3.58 -13.41 3.00
C PHE A 94 -4.22 -14.73 3.45
N GLU A 95 -3.44 -15.66 4.01
CA GLU A 95 -3.95 -16.90 4.62
C GLU A 95 -4.86 -16.62 5.83
N HIS A 96 -4.61 -15.51 6.54
CA HIS A 96 -5.42 -15.05 7.67
C HIS A 96 -6.47 -13.99 7.28
N GLY A 97 -6.95 -14.03 6.04
CA GLY A 97 -8.09 -13.21 5.61
C GLY A 97 -7.72 -11.83 5.06
N GLY A 98 -6.44 -11.56 4.79
CA GLY A 98 -6.01 -10.37 4.06
C GLY A 98 -6.73 -10.23 2.72
N SER A 99 -7.14 -9.00 2.37
CA SER A 99 -7.98 -8.69 1.22
C SER A 99 -7.41 -7.54 0.40
N ILE A 100 -7.58 -7.62 -0.93
CA ILE A 100 -7.18 -6.55 -1.86
C ILE A 100 -8.14 -5.36 -1.86
N ALA A 101 -9.25 -5.44 -1.12
CA ALA A 101 -10.28 -4.41 -1.09
C ALA A 101 -9.91 -3.18 -0.24
N PHE A 102 -8.83 -3.27 0.54
CA PHE A 102 -8.40 -2.25 1.51
C PHE A 102 -6.93 -1.91 1.29
N GLY A 103 -6.45 -0.83 1.91
CA GLY A 103 -5.01 -0.67 2.10
C GLY A 103 -4.23 -0.11 0.91
N GLN A 104 -4.89 0.26 -0.19
CA GLN A 104 -4.24 0.82 -1.39
C GLN A 104 -3.05 -0.04 -1.89
N LEU A 105 -3.17 -1.38 -1.78
CA LEU A 105 -2.02 -2.29 -1.84
C LEU A 105 -1.16 -2.14 -3.10
N LEU A 106 -1.77 -1.93 -4.26
CA LEU A 106 -1.02 -1.84 -5.52
C LEU A 106 -0.12 -0.59 -5.57
N ASN A 107 -0.54 0.53 -4.98
CA ASN A 107 0.29 1.73 -4.85
C ASN A 107 1.46 1.49 -3.88
N TYR A 108 1.20 0.84 -2.74
CA TYR A 108 2.26 0.44 -1.80
C TYR A 108 3.26 -0.54 -2.42
N ALA A 109 2.81 -1.43 -3.31
CA ALA A 109 3.69 -2.31 -4.07
C ALA A 109 4.55 -1.53 -5.06
N ALA A 110 4.04 -0.45 -5.66
CA ALA A 110 4.82 0.42 -6.53
C ALA A 110 5.92 1.21 -5.78
N TRP A 111 5.73 1.47 -4.49
CA TRP A 111 6.73 2.09 -3.60
C TRP A 111 7.69 1.10 -2.95
N ARG A 112 7.55 -0.20 -3.21
CA ARG A 112 8.40 -1.23 -2.61
C ARG A 112 9.82 -1.18 -3.16
N GLU A 113 10.79 -1.20 -2.25
CA GLU A 113 12.22 -1.15 -2.58
C GLU A 113 12.91 -2.52 -2.66
N LEU A 114 12.25 -3.57 -2.17
CA LEU A 114 12.77 -4.95 -2.18
C LEU A 114 12.81 -5.53 -3.59
N ASP A 115 13.73 -6.47 -3.82
CA ASP A 115 13.99 -7.07 -5.15
C ASP A 115 12.79 -7.86 -5.72
N ASP A 116 11.89 -8.33 -4.86
CA ASP A 116 10.67 -9.07 -5.22
C ASP A 116 9.48 -8.16 -5.59
N ARG A 117 9.70 -6.85 -5.83
CA ARG A 117 8.62 -5.89 -6.12
C ARG A 117 7.73 -6.29 -7.29
N VAL A 118 8.32 -6.82 -8.37
CA VAL A 118 7.56 -7.30 -9.55
C VAL A 118 6.69 -8.50 -9.17
N ASP A 119 7.21 -9.43 -8.36
CA ASP A 119 6.46 -10.60 -7.89
C ASP A 119 5.28 -10.19 -7.01
N VAL A 120 5.47 -9.19 -6.13
CA VAL A 120 4.39 -8.64 -5.30
C VAL A 120 3.32 -7.95 -6.15
N VAL A 121 3.71 -7.12 -7.12
CA VAL A 121 2.76 -6.48 -8.05
C VAL A 121 1.95 -7.52 -8.80
N MET A 122 2.61 -8.52 -9.39
CA MET A 122 1.94 -9.60 -10.12
C MET A 122 1.03 -10.43 -9.21
N PHE A 123 1.46 -10.71 -7.98
CA PHE A 123 0.67 -11.43 -6.99
C PHE A 123 -0.62 -10.68 -6.61
N LEU A 124 -0.55 -9.36 -6.42
CA LEU A 124 -1.70 -8.53 -6.11
C LEU A 124 -2.66 -8.42 -7.31
N LEU A 125 -2.13 -8.25 -8.53
CA LEU A 125 -2.94 -8.23 -9.76
C LEU A 125 -3.65 -9.56 -9.98
N ALA A 126 -2.98 -10.69 -9.77
CA ALA A 126 -3.59 -12.03 -9.85
C ALA A 126 -4.72 -12.24 -8.83
N LYS A 127 -4.69 -11.52 -7.70
CA LYS A 127 -5.77 -11.48 -6.71
C LYS A 127 -6.90 -10.50 -7.06
N GLY A 128 -6.81 -9.77 -8.17
CA GLY A 128 -7.81 -8.81 -8.61
C GLY A 128 -7.65 -7.41 -8.02
N ALA A 129 -6.44 -7.02 -7.60
CA ALA A 129 -6.18 -5.64 -7.20
C ALA A 129 -6.51 -4.68 -8.36
N PRO A 130 -7.24 -3.57 -8.09
CA PRO A 130 -7.71 -2.69 -9.15
C PRO A 130 -6.57 -1.83 -9.72
N ILE A 131 -6.16 -2.14 -10.95
CA ILE A 131 -4.97 -1.56 -11.60
C ILE A 131 -5.08 -0.05 -11.90
N ASN A 132 -6.28 0.43 -12.19
CA ASN A 132 -6.55 1.80 -12.64
C ASN A 132 -7.16 2.70 -11.57
N ASN A 133 -7.27 2.24 -10.32
CA ASN A 133 -7.82 3.07 -9.26
C ASN A 133 -6.83 4.17 -8.86
N ILE A 134 -7.34 5.39 -8.75
CA ILE A 134 -6.62 6.49 -8.10
C ILE A 134 -6.67 6.28 -6.58
N MET A 135 -5.55 6.55 -5.91
CA MET A 135 -5.45 6.41 -4.47
C MET A 135 -6.57 7.18 -3.75
N TYR A 136 -7.26 6.52 -2.82
CA TYR A 136 -8.41 7.04 -2.06
C TYR A 136 -9.64 7.43 -2.88
N GLN A 137 -9.77 7.05 -4.16
CA GLN A 137 -10.92 7.45 -4.98
C GLN A 137 -12.29 7.08 -4.37
N ASN A 138 -12.34 5.99 -3.58
CA ASN A 138 -13.54 5.50 -2.90
C ASN A 138 -13.64 5.96 -1.43
N ARG A 139 -12.68 6.77 -0.95
CA ARG A 139 -12.56 7.29 0.41
C ARG A 139 -12.44 8.81 0.36
N MET A 140 -13.57 9.46 0.08
CA MET A 140 -13.64 10.90 -0.24
C MET A 140 -13.18 11.81 0.93
N ASP A 141 -13.25 11.29 2.15
CA ASP A 141 -12.66 11.87 3.38
C ASP A 141 -11.13 11.95 3.29
N CYS A 142 -10.48 10.85 2.88
CA CYS A 142 -9.04 10.75 2.70
C CYS A 142 -8.58 11.50 1.45
N TYR A 143 -9.32 11.33 0.36
CA TYR A 143 -9.03 11.96 -0.92
C TYR A 143 -8.90 13.48 -0.76
N ARG A 144 -9.89 14.15 -0.18
CA ARG A 144 -9.85 15.61 0.02
C ARG A 144 -8.69 16.07 0.90
N GLN A 145 -8.32 15.30 1.92
CA GLN A 145 -7.18 15.63 2.78
C GLN A 145 -5.84 15.44 2.08
N ARG A 146 -5.77 14.52 1.10
CA ARG A 146 -4.53 14.12 0.44
C ARG A 146 -4.43 14.56 -1.03
N GLU A 147 -5.46 15.19 -1.59
CA GLU A 147 -5.53 15.61 -3.00
C GLU A 147 -4.35 16.48 -3.41
N ALA A 148 -3.90 17.35 -2.50
CA ALA A 148 -2.77 18.23 -2.71
C ALA A 148 -1.45 17.46 -2.94
N PHE A 149 -1.36 16.17 -2.60
CA PHE A 149 -0.15 15.34 -2.77
C PHE A 149 -0.11 14.57 -4.09
N ALA A 150 -0.98 14.89 -5.05
CA ALA A 150 -1.02 14.25 -6.36
C ALA A 150 -1.35 12.75 -6.22
N LEU A 151 -2.58 12.44 -5.83
CA LEU A 151 -3.10 11.09 -5.73
C LEU A 151 -3.26 10.50 -7.12
N GLY A 152 -2.61 9.37 -7.39
CA GLY A 152 -2.62 8.71 -8.69
C GLY A 152 -2.83 7.21 -8.58
N THR A 153 -2.76 6.56 -9.74
CA THR A 153 -2.73 5.09 -9.85
C THR A 153 -1.34 4.55 -9.50
N ALA A 154 -1.22 3.24 -9.31
CA ALA A 154 0.09 2.60 -9.11
C ALA A 154 1.08 2.89 -10.25
N LEU A 155 0.59 3.11 -11.48
CA LEU A 155 1.42 3.50 -12.61
C LEU A 155 1.99 4.93 -12.44
N HIS A 156 1.23 5.87 -11.85
CA HIS A 156 1.75 7.20 -11.54
C HIS A 156 2.88 7.11 -10.52
N ASP A 157 2.70 6.31 -9.47
CA ASP A 157 3.69 6.14 -8.41
C ASP A 157 4.97 5.49 -8.92
N ALA A 158 4.86 4.39 -9.67
CA ALA A 158 6.00 3.72 -10.31
C ALA A 158 6.74 4.66 -11.27
N ALA A 159 6.01 5.44 -12.06
CA ALA A 159 6.59 6.41 -12.98
C ALA A 159 7.26 7.59 -12.26
N ALA A 160 6.70 8.02 -11.12
CA ALA A 160 7.21 9.13 -10.33
C ALA A 160 8.51 8.81 -9.56
N ILE A 161 8.80 7.52 -9.32
CA ILE A 161 10.00 7.02 -8.65
C ILE A 161 11.03 6.47 -9.66
N GLY A 162 10.60 6.14 -10.87
CA GLY A 162 11.48 5.59 -11.92
C GLY A 162 11.61 4.07 -11.88
N SER A 163 10.65 3.36 -11.28
CA SER A 163 10.66 1.89 -11.20
C SER A 163 10.25 1.28 -12.55
N ILE A 164 11.17 1.26 -13.51
CA ILE A 164 10.92 0.83 -14.90
C ILE A 164 10.38 -0.60 -15.02
N ASP A 165 10.81 -1.50 -14.13
CA ASP A 165 10.34 -2.88 -14.02
C ASP A 165 8.85 -2.94 -13.62
N VAL A 166 8.45 -2.17 -12.61
CA VAL A 166 7.05 -2.04 -12.18
C VAL A 166 6.22 -1.35 -13.25
N VAL A 167 6.73 -0.29 -13.88
CA VAL A 167 6.05 0.41 -14.99
C VAL A 167 5.72 -0.58 -16.10
N LYS A 168 6.70 -1.35 -16.59
CA LYS A 168 6.49 -2.37 -17.63
C LYS A 168 5.45 -3.39 -17.21
N THR A 169 5.57 -3.91 -15.98
CA THR A 169 4.66 -4.91 -15.43
C THR A 169 3.21 -4.40 -15.40
N LEU A 170 2.98 -3.17 -14.93
CA LEU A 170 1.64 -2.58 -14.89
C LEU A 170 1.09 -2.32 -16.30
N VAL A 171 1.91 -1.83 -17.23
CA VAL A 171 1.49 -1.60 -18.62
C VAL A 171 1.14 -2.91 -19.32
N ASP A 172 1.96 -3.95 -19.16
CA ASP A 172 1.71 -5.28 -19.72
C ASP A 172 0.46 -5.93 -19.12
N ALA A 173 0.10 -5.56 -17.88
CA ALA A 173 -1.13 -5.96 -17.21
C ALA A 173 -2.36 -5.11 -17.57
N GLY A 174 -2.22 -4.12 -18.46
CA GLY A 174 -3.33 -3.31 -18.96
C GLY A 174 -3.60 -2.01 -18.18
N ALA A 175 -2.61 -1.46 -17.49
CA ALA A 175 -2.72 -0.15 -16.87
C ALA A 175 -2.98 0.94 -17.92
N GLU A 176 -3.94 1.82 -17.66
CA GLU A 176 -4.28 2.93 -18.56
C GLU A 176 -3.24 4.05 -18.48
N LEU A 177 -2.65 4.39 -19.61
CA LEU A 177 -1.52 5.34 -19.70
C LEU A 177 -1.94 6.82 -19.57
N ARG A 178 -3.25 7.09 -19.64
CA ARG A 178 -3.81 8.45 -19.81
C ARG A 178 -4.67 8.92 -18.65
N ILE A 179 -4.83 8.10 -17.61
CA ILE A 179 -5.48 8.55 -16.37
C ILE A 179 -4.72 9.76 -15.85
N LYS A 180 -5.46 10.75 -15.39
CA LYS A 180 -4.91 11.93 -14.74
C LYS A 180 -5.01 11.76 -13.24
N ASP A 181 -3.92 12.02 -12.55
CA ASP A 181 -3.90 12.14 -11.09
C ASP A 181 -4.69 13.36 -10.60
N SER A 182 -4.72 13.57 -9.29
CA SER A 182 -5.42 14.70 -8.68
C SER A 182 -4.83 16.09 -8.98
N ARG A 183 -3.64 16.17 -9.58
CA ARG A 183 -3.05 17.43 -10.09
C ARG A 183 -3.21 17.58 -11.62
N GLY A 184 -3.88 16.63 -12.27
CA GLY A 184 -4.09 16.63 -13.70
C GLY A 184 -2.92 16.09 -14.52
N GLU A 185 -1.90 15.50 -13.88
CA GLU A 185 -0.74 14.91 -14.54
C GLU A 185 -1.02 13.44 -14.93
N THR A 186 -0.51 13.00 -16.08
CA THR A 186 -0.47 11.58 -16.46
C THR A 186 0.76 10.88 -15.85
N PRO A 187 0.86 9.54 -15.90
CA PRO A 187 2.07 8.84 -15.45
C PRO A 187 3.33 9.29 -16.21
N LEU A 188 3.22 9.53 -17.52
CA LEU A 188 4.33 10.07 -18.32
C LEU A 188 4.78 11.44 -17.79
N GLN A 189 3.85 12.34 -17.49
CA GLN A 189 4.17 13.68 -16.96
C GLN A 189 4.81 13.60 -15.57
N ARG A 190 4.45 12.63 -14.73
CA ARG A 190 5.14 12.35 -13.46
C ARG A 190 6.59 11.92 -13.66
N ALA A 191 6.85 11.06 -14.64
CA ALA A 191 8.21 10.64 -14.98
C ALA A 191 9.03 11.81 -15.53
N GLU A 192 8.45 12.64 -16.41
CA GLU A 192 9.05 13.88 -16.92
C GLU A 192 9.40 14.85 -15.80
N ARG A 193 8.46 15.14 -14.90
CA ARG A 193 8.66 16.06 -13.77
C ARG A 193 9.78 15.64 -12.83
N ASN A 194 10.01 14.33 -12.68
CA ASN A 194 11.06 13.77 -11.83
C ASN A 194 12.33 13.32 -12.60
N ASN A 195 12.38 13.55 -13.92
CA ASN A 195 13.51 13.20 -14.80
C ASN A 195 13.86 11.69 -14.87
N HIS A 196 12.87 10.80 -14.82
CA HIS A 196 13.07 9.35 -14.98
C HIS A 196 13.11 8.95 -16.46
N PHE A 197 14.26 9.17 -17.11
CA PHE A 197 14.44 9.04 -18.56
C PHE A 197 14.11 7.66 -19.13
N ASP A 198 14.39 6.58 -18.41
CA ASP A 198 14.08 5.21 -18.81
C ASP A 198 12.58 4.96 -18.88
N VAL A 199 11.82 5.45 -17.90
CA VAL A 199 10.36 5.43 -17.90
C VAL A 199 9.80 6.31 -19.01
N ILE A 200 10.33 7.51 -19.22
CA ILE A 200 9.89 8.42 -20.29
C ILE A 200 10.09 7.75 -21.66
N GLN A 201 11.28 7.20 -21.92
CA GLN A 201 11.60 6.52 -23.18
C GLN A 201 10.70 5.31 -23.44
N TYR A 202 10.26 4.63 -22.38
CA TYR A 202 9.32 3.51 -22.49
C TYR A 202 7.87 3.98 -22.73
N LEU A 203 7.36 4.93 -21.94
CA LEU A 203 5.95 5.34 -21.96
C LEU A 203 5.60 6.26 -23.14
N GLN A 204 6.48 7.17 -23.54
CA GLN A 204 6.21 8.16 -24.59
C GLN A 204 5.69 7.53 -25.91
N PRO A 205 6.39 6.56 -26.53
CA PRO A 205 5.91 5.97 -27.77
C PRO A 205 4.60 5.19 -27.61
N LEU A 206 4.31 4.65 -26.42
CA LEU A 206 3.05 3.93 -26.15
C LEU A 206 1.86 4.90 -26.11
N VAL A 207 2.02 6.03 -25.41
CA VAL A 207 1.02 7.09 -25.37
C VAL A 207 0.76 7.64 -26.78
N GLU A 208 1.80 7.89 -27.58
CA GLU A 208 1.65 8.39 -28.96
C GLU A 208 0.87 7.43 -29.88
N ARG A 209 1.06 6.12 -29.71
CA ARG A 209 0.33 5.09 -30.48
C ARG A 209 -1.16 5.10 -30.17
N GLU A 210 -1.56 5.20 -28.91
CA GLU A 210 -2.97 5.30 -28.52
C GLU A 210 -3.67 6.54 -29.11
N ARG A 211 -2.93 7.63 -29.34
CA ARG A 211 -3.49 8.84 -29.97
C ARG A 211 -3.85 8.60 -31.44
N SER A 212 -3.03 7.81 -32.12
CA SER A 212 -3.18 7.50 -33.54
C SER A 212 -4.35 6.55 -33.78
N THR A 213 -4.56 5.55 -32.92
CA THR A 213 -5.67 4.59 -33.05
C THR A 213 -7.05 5.23 -32.86
N VAL A 214 -7.18 6.21 -31.95
CA VAL A 214 -8.45 6.95 -31.76
C VAL A 214 -8.78 7.85 -32.95
N THR A 215 -7.77 8.36 -33.66
CA THR A 215 -7.98 9.27 -34.80
C THR A 215 -8.42 8.53 -36.08
N THR A 216 -8.09 7.24 -36.23
CA THR A 216 -8.43 6.45 -37.44
C THR A 216 -9.87 5.90 -37.42
N VAL A 217 -10.52 5.78 -36.25
CA VAL A 217 -11.89 5.23 -36.12
C VAL A 217 -12.98 6.27 -36.45
N HIS A 218 -12.63 7.51 -36.77
CA HIS A 218 -13.56 8.59 -37.12
C HIS A 218 -13.40 9.12 -38.55
N ARG A 219 -12.98 8.26 -39.50
CA ARG A 219 -12.98 8.56 -40.93
C ARG A 219 -13.69 7.50 -41.75
#